data_AF-A0A7J0BXP5-F1
#
_entry.id   AF-A0A7J0BXP5-F1
#
_cell.length_a   1.000
_cell.length_b   1.000
_cell.length_c   1.000
_cell.angle_alpha   90.00
_cell.angle_beta   90.00
_cell.angle_gamma   90.00
#
_symmetry.space_group_name_H-M   'P 1'
#
loop_
_entity.id
_entity.type
_entity.pdbx_description
1 polymer ?
#
loop_
_entity_poly.entity_id
_entity_poly.type
_entity_poly.pdbx_seq_one_letter_code
_entity_poly.pdbx_strand_id
1 'polypeptide(L)'
;MPESTFTFRVEDTLKAAFADAAKQRDRTAAQLLRDFMRSYVVETQSSDPAYDAWLHRKAEAGERDYRAGRVISQEEATAKAAQRKAAILSQHETL
;
A
#
# COMPACT_ATOMS: atom_id res chain seq x y z
N MET A 1 -4.86 -23.07 15.96
CA MET A 1 -4.41 -21.68 16.08
C MET A 1 -4.62 -21.26 17.53
N PRO A 2 -3.68 -20.54 18.16
CA PRO A 2 -3.91 -20.01 19.50
C PRO A 2 -4.99 -18.94 19.44
N GLU A 3 -6.11 -19.17 20.13
CA GLU A 3 -7.17 -18.19 20.28
C GLU A 3 -6.84 -17.27 21.46
N SER A 4 -7.12 -15.97 21.35
CA SER A 4 -6.91 -14.97 22.41
C SER A 4 -8.15 -14.11 22.55
N THR A 5 -8.52 -13.77 23.78
CA THR A 5 -9.75 -13.00 24.08
C THR A 5 -9.42 -11.52 24.28
N PHE A 6 -10.14 -10.65 23.58
CA PHE A 6 -10.13 -9.20 23.80
C PHE A 6 -11.41 -8.78 24.52
N THR A 7 -11.27 -8.07 25.65
CA THR A 7 -12.40 -7.50 26.40
C THR A 7 -12.20 -5.99 26.49
N PHE A 8 -13.16 -5.22 25.99
CA PHE A 8 -13.16 -3.76 26.06
C PHE A 8 -14.58 -3.24 26.30
N ARG A 9 -14.67 -2.02 26.84
CA ARG A 9 -15.96 -1.34 27.04
C ARG A 9 -16.28 -0.49 25.82
N VAL A 10 -17.55 -0.44 25.45
CA VAL A 10 -18.12 0.42 24.40
C VAL A 10 -19.40 1.02 24.91
N GLU A 11 -19.82 2.12 24.31
CA GLU A 11 -21.16 2.67 24.52
C GLU A 11 -22.23 1.67 24.06
N ASP A 12 -23.34 1.58 24.80
CA ASP A 12 -24.42 0.63 24.50
C ASP A 12 -25.08 0.92 23.14
N THR A 13 -25.18 2.20 22.78
CA THR A 13 -25.69 2.65 21.47
C THR A 13 -24.81 2.14 20.33
N LEU A 14 -23.49 2.22 20.49
CA LEU A 14 -22.52 1.71 19.52
C LEU A 14 -22.59 0.19 19.39
N LYS A 15 -22.72 -0.52 20.53
CA LYS A 15 -22.88 -1.98 20.54
C LYS A 15 -24.13 -2.42 19.77
N ALA A 16 -25.25 -1.74 19.98
CA ALA A 16 -26.50 -2.04 19.28
C ALA A 16 -26.37 -1.80 17.76
N ALA A 17 -25.86 -0.62 17.36
CA ALA A 17 -25.66 -0.27 15.97
C ALA A 17 -24.73 -1.26 15.24
N PHE A 18 -23.63 -1.67 15.90
CA PHE A 18 -22.68 -2.62 15.33
C PHE A 18 -23.27 -4.02 15.18
N ALA A 19 -24.06 -4.48 16.16
CA ALA A 19 -24.76 -5.75 16.08
C ALA A 19 -25.77 -5.79 14.92
N ASP A 20 -26.52 -4.70 14.71
CA ASP A 20 -27.48 -4.62 13.62
C ASP A 20 -26.79 -4.53 12.25
N ALA A 21 -25.68 -3.80 12.14
CA ALA A 21 -24.87 -3.77 10.93
C ALA A 21 -24.28 -5.15 10.57
N ALA A 22 -23.95 -5.96 11.58
CA ALA A 22 -23.49 -7.34 11.37
C ALA A 22 -24.63 -8.25 10.88
N LYS A 23 -25.83 -8.15 11.49
CA LYS A 23 -27.02 -8.90 11.06
C LYS A 23 -27.40 -8.62 9.61
N GLN A 24 -27.33 -7.35 9.18
CA GLN A 24 -27.59 -6.97 7.78
C GLN A 24 -26.64 -7.63 6.77
N ARG A 25 -25.50 -8.15 7.24
CA ARG A 25 -24.51 -8.87 6.44
C ARG A 25 -24.51 -10.38 6.69
N ASP A 26 -25.53 -10.89 7.39
CA ASP A 26 -25.64 -12.29 7.85
C ASP A 26 -24.39 -12.76 8.63
N ARG A 27 -23.81 -11.85 9.43
CA ARG A 27 -22.61 -12.09 10.24
C ARG A 27 -22.86 -11.78 11.70
N THR A 28 -22.06 -12.41 12.56
CA THR A 28 -21.95 -12.02 13.97
C THR A 28 -21.07 -10.79 14.13
N ALA A 29 -21.30 -10.01 15.19
CA ALA A 29 -20.43 -8.88 15.53
C ALA A 29 -18.95 -9.30 15.66
N ALA A 30 -18.67 -10.46 16.25
CA ALA A 30 -17.31 -10.99 16.39
C ALA A 30 -16.66 -11.34 15.04
N GLN A 31 -17.42 -11.80 14.03
CA GLN A 31 -16.90 -12.00 12.68
C GLN A 31 -16.56 -10.66 12.03
N LEU A 32 -17.47 -9.70 12.09
CA LEU A 32 -17.25 -8.37 11.50
C LEU A 32 -16.04 -7.66 12.14
N LEU A 33 -15.88 -7.77 13.46
CA LEU A 33 -14.73 -7.18 14.17
C LEU A 33 -13.41 -7.85 13.77
N ARG A 34 -13.38 -9.19 13.64
CA ARG A 34 -12.16 -9.89 13.19
C ARG A 34 -11.79 -9.54 11.75
N ASP A 35 -12.78 -9.40 10.87
CA ASP A 35 -12.56 -8.97 9.49
C ASP A 35 -11.98 -7.55 9.46
N PHE A 36 -12.59 -6.63 10.21
CA PHE A 36 -12.09 -5.26 10.36
C PHE A 36 -10.66 -5.24 10.89
N MET A 37 -10.36 -5.97 11.97
CA MET A 37 -9.02 -6.06 12.53
C MET A 37 -8.00 -6.57 11.51
N ARG A 38 -8.35 -7.59 10.73
CA ARG A 38 -7.46 -8.13 9.68
C ARG A 38 -7.21 -7.09 8.59
N SER A 39 -8.26 -6.44 8.10
CA SER A 39 -8.14 -5.38 7.10
C SER A 39 -7.31 -4.21 7.61
N TYR A 40 -7.57 -3.75 8.84
CA TYR A 40 -6.84 -2.64 9.45
C TYR A 40 -5.35 -2.95 9.63
N VAL A 41 -5.01 -4.17 10.06
CA VAL A 41 -3.60 -4.60 10.16
C VAL A 41 -2.95 -4.68 8.79
N VAL A 42 -3.62 -5.23 7.78
CA VAL A 42 -3.10 -5.30 6.41
C VAL A 42 -2.87 -3.90 5.86
N GLU A 43 -3.85 -2.99 5.99
CA GLU A 43 -3.73 -1.60 5.55
C GLU A 43 -2.58 -0.88 6.26
N THR A 44 -2.50 -1.00 7.58
CA THR A 44 -1.45 -0.37 8.40
C THR A 44 -0.06 -0.93 8.12
N GLN A 45 0.06 -2.22 7.80
CA GLN A 45 1.34 -2.85 7.48
C GLN A 45 1.76 -2.66 6.02
N SER A 46 0.80 -2.50 5.11
CA SER A 46 1.06 -2.25 3.69
C SER A 46 1.43 -0.79 3.41
N SER A 47 0.97 0.12 4.26
CA SER A 47 1.31 1.55 4.21
C SER A 47 2.60 1.77 4.99
N ASP A 48 3.76 1.47 4.41
CA ASP A 48 5.02 2.02 4.94
C ASP A 48 4.96 3.53 4.69
N PRO A 49 4.81 4.38 5.73
CA PRO A 49 4.65 5.81 5.53
C PRO A 49 5.85 6.44 4.81
N ALA A 50 7.04 5.82 4.92
CA ALA A 50 8.22 6.24 4.19
C ALA A 50 8.13 5.88 2.70
N TYR A 51 7.61 4.68 2.37
CA TYR A 51 7.34 4.28 0.99
C TYR A 51 6.27 5.17 0.35
N ASP A 52 5.18 5.44 1.05
CA ASP A 52 4.09 6.29 0.54
C ASP A 52 4.57 7.73 0.30
N ALA A 53 5.33 8.30 1.26
CA ALA A 53 5.93 9.62 1.10
C ALA A 53 6.94 9.66 -0.06
N TRP A 54 7.72 8.58 -0.25
CA TRP A 54 8.60 8.44 -1.40
C TRP A 54 7.82 8.37 -2.72
N LEU A 55 6.77 7.55 -2.79
CA LEU A 55 5.94 7.35 -3.97
C LEU A 55 5.27 8.66 -4.38
N HIS A 56 4.73 9.41 -3.40
CA HIS A 56 4.13 10.71 -3.65
C HIS A 56 5.13 11.69 -4.27
N ARG A 57 6.32 11.84 -3.67
CA ARG A 57 7.39 12.69 -4.23
C ARG A 57 7.81 12.26 -5.64
N LYS A 58 7.87 10.95 -5.91
CA LYS A 58 8.20 10.42 -7.24
C LYS A 58 7.14 10.76 -8.27
N ALA A 59 5.86 10.64 -7.93
CA ALA A 59 4.75 10.99 -8.81
C ALA A 59 4.75 12.49 -9.13
N GLU A 60 4.87 13.36 -8.12
CA GLU A 60 4.95 14.81 -8.32
C GLU A 60 6.13 15.23 -9.21
N ALA A 61 7.29 14.59 -9.03
CA ALA A 61 8.45 14.84 -9.88
C ALA A 61 8.17 14.47 -11.34
N GLY A 62 7.56 13.29 -11.57
CA GLY A 62 7.15 12.86 -12.90
C GLY A 62 6.13 13.81 -13.55
N GLU A 63 5.16 14.30 -12.78
CA GLU A 63 4.19 15.27 -13.28
C GLU A 63 4.84 16.61 -13.65
N ARG A 64 5.79 17.10 -12.85
CA ARG A 64 6.57 18.30 -13.18
C ARG A 64 7.41 18.11 -14.45
N ASP A 65 8.02 16.95 -14.62
CA ASP A 65 8.80 16.61 -15.83
C ASP A 65 7.90 16.54 -17.06
N TYR A 66 6.75 15.87 -16.94
CA TYR A 66 5.75 15.78 -18.01
C TYR A 66 5.25 17.17 -18.44
N ARG A 67 4.83 18.00 -17.48
CA ARG A 67 4.36 19.37 -17.74
C ARG A 67 5.44 20.27 -18.36
N ALA A 68 6.70 20.03 -18.03
CA ALA A 68 7.82 20.75 -18.61
C ALA A 68 8.32 20.17 -19.94
N GLY A 69 7.63 19.15 -20.49
CA GLY A 69 8.02 18.48 -21.74
C GLY A 69 9.30 17.65 -21.64
N ARG A 70 9.78 17.34 -20.43
CA ARG A 70 10.95 16.47 -20.19
C ARG A 70 10.57 15.00 -20.28
N VAL A 71 9.95 14.63 -21.40
CA VAL A 71 9.54 13.27 -21.72
C VAL A 71 10.41 12.74 -22.85
N ILE A 72 10.58 11.42 -22.89
CA ILE A 72 11.29 10.72 -23.96
C ILE A 72 10.38 9.62 -24.50
N SER A 73 10.62 9.18 -25.73
CA SER A 73 9.86 8.07 -26.29
C SER A 73 10.17 6.75 -25.56
N GLN A 74 9.29 5.76 -25.73
CA GLN A 74 9.50 4.42 -25.17
C GLN A 74 10.77 3.77 -25.74
N GLU A 75 11.07 4.00 -27.02
CA GLU A 75 12.27 3.51 -27.68
C GLU A 75 13.53 4.14 -27.07
N GLU A 76 13.53 5.47 -26.88
CA GLU A 76 14.65 6.18 -26.25
C GLU A 76 14.88 5.74 -24.80
N ALA A 77 13.80 5.51 -24.03
CA ALA A 77 13.88 5.01 -22.67
C ALA A 77 14.51 3.62 -22.61
N THR A 78 14.09 2.72 -23.50
CA THR A 78 14.62 1.36 -23.62
C THR A 78 16.11 1.38 -24.00
N ALA A 79 16.49 2.21 -24.97
CA ALA A 79 17.88 2.35 -25.39
C ALA A 79 18.78 2.85 -24.25
N LYS A 80 18.34 3.88 -23.51
CA LYS A 80 19.07 4.39 -22.33
C LYS A 80 19.21 3.34 -21.24
N ALA A 81 18.17 2.54 -20.99
CA ALA A 81 18.22 1.46 -20.00
C ALA A 81 19.21 0.36 -20.41
N ALA A 82 19.21 -0.04 -21.69
CA ALA A 82 20.16 -1.00 -22.24
C ALA A 82 21.62 -0.50 -22.14
N GLN A 83 21.86 0.77 -22.46
CA GLN A 83 23.18 1.39 -22.35
C GLN A 83 23.68 1.41 -20.89
N ARG A 84 22.82 1.77 -19.93
CA ARG A 84 23.16 1.74 -18.50
C ARG A 84 23.50 0.33 -18.04
N LYS A 85 22.70 -0.67 -18.44
CA LYS A 85 22.95 -2.07 -18.11
C LYS A 85 24.30 -2.53 -18.66
N ALA A 86 24.61 -2.22 -19.92
CA ALA A 86 25.89 -2.58 -20.53
C ALA A 86 27.08 -1.92 -19.81
N ALA A 87 26.96 -0.64 -19.43
CA ALA A 87 28.00 0.06 -18.68
C ALA A 87 28.27 -0.60 -17.32
N ILE A 88 27.21 -0.92 -16.56
CA ILE A 88 27.33 -1.59 -15.25
C ILE A 88 28.01 -2.96 -15.39
N LEU A 89 27.65 -3.73 -16.41
CA LEU A 89 28.25 -5.04 -16.67
C LEU A 89 29.74 -4.93 -17.03
N SER A 90 30.11 -3.99 -17.91
CA SER A 90 31.50 -3.78 -18.29
C SER A 90 32.39 -3.33 -17.11
N GLN A 91 31.85 -2.53 -16.18
CA GLN A 91 32.56 -2.13 -14.96
C GLN A 91 32.84 -3.32 -14.03
N HIS A 92 31.97 -4.34 -14.02
CA HIS A 92 32.15 -5.55 -13.23
C HIS A 92 33.11 -6.56 -13.87
N GLU A 93 33.30 -6.55 -15.19
CA GLU A 93 34.29 -7.40 -15.87
C GLU A 93 35.72 -6.84 -15.81
N THR A 94 35.89 -5.58 -15.42
CA THR A 94 37.21 -4.93 -15.34
C THR A 94 37.85 -5.00 -13.93
N LEU A 95 37.25 -5.75 -13.00
CA LEU A 95 37.73 -6.03 -11.64
C LEU A 95 38.10 -7.51 -11.52
#